data_AF-A0A258ZQ96-F1
#
_entry.id   AF-A0A258ZQ96-F1
#
_cell.length_a   1.000
_cell.length_b   1.000
_cell.length_c   1.000
_cell.angle_alpha   90.00
_cell.angle_beta   90.00
_cell.angle_gamma   90.00
#
_symmetry.space_group_name_H-M   'P 1'
#
loop_
_entity.id
_entity.type
_entity.pdbx_description
1 polymer ?
#
loop_
_entity_poly.entity_id
_entity_poly.type
_entity_poly.pdbx_seq_one_letter_code
_entity_poly.pdbx_strand_id
1 'polypeptide(L)'
;MILATTFTPYYCEVEDRVRLVINYADFTHRIDFWITRAFLLKLLPSMEEYFYSHATLSLLNSVQTPKSKESSATDGGTLAVTQKEAVLLEAVDMSYVAHTGMFEIRMRGKETEALAVLDEQLMMAVVKSIFAAAPHGAWGVSPHLLDSQ
;
A
#
# COMPACT_ATOMS: atom_id res chain seq x y z
N MET A 1 17.45 -3.44 -5.20
CA MET A 1 16.01 -3.58 -5.53
C MET A 1 15.49 -4.86 -4.89
N ILE A 2 14.41 -4.76 -4.11
CA ILE A 2 13.73 -5.89 -3.43
C ILE A 2 12.37 -6.11 -4.08
N LEU A 3 11.97 -7.37 -4.27
CA LEU A 3 10.62 -7.70 -4.74
C LEU A 3 9.64 -7.66 -3.57
N ALA A 4 8.60 -6.85 -3.68
CA ALA A 4 7.55 -6.71 -2.68
C ALA A 4 6.44 -7.75 -2.94
N THR A 5 6.25 -8.66 -1.99
CA THR A 5 5.26 -9.73 -2.05
C THR A 5 4.14 -9.58 -1.03
N THR A 6 4.44 -8.94 0.11
CA THR A 6 3.45 -8.62 1.14
C THR A 6 3.52 -7.16 1.55
N PHE A 7 2.37 -6.59 1.92
CA PHE A 7 2.20 -5.19 2.29
C PHE A 7 1.42 -5.14 3.60
N THR A 8 2.04 -4.58 4.63
CA THR A 8 1.44 -4.48 5.97
C THR A 8 1.51 -3.02 6.43
N PRO A 9 0.55 -2.18 6.02
CA PRO A 9 0.47 -0.80 6.46
C PRO A 9 -0.14 -0.70 7.87
N TYR A 10 0.39 0.20 8.69
CA TYR A 10 -0.24 0.62 9.94
C TYR A 10 0.11 2.07 10.25
N TYR A 11 -0.78 2.76 10.96
CA TYR A 11 -0.52 4.15 11.36
C TYR A 11 0.25 4.23 12.68
N CYS A 12 1.26 5.09 12.71
CA CYS A 12 2.01 5.43 13.90
C CYS A 12 1.59 6.81 14.39
N GLU A 13 0.85 6.83 15.50
CA GLU A 13 0.31 8.07 16.08
C GLU A 13 1.40 9.03 16.55
N VAL A 14 2.52 8.51 17.06
CA VAL A 14 3.65 9.30 17.58
C VAL A 14 4.35 10.08 16.45
N GLU A 15 4.50 9.46 15.28
CA GLU A 15 5.19 10.04 14.13
C GLU A 15 4.24 10.79 13.17
N ASP A 16 2.91 10.64 13.34
CA ASP A 16 1.85 11.06 12.40
C ASP A 16 2.10 10.58 10.96
N ARG A 17 2.45 9.28 10.83
CA ARG A 17 2.85 8.64 9.56
C ARG A 17 2.29 7.24 9.44
N VAL A 18 2.05 6.81 8.21
CA VAL A 18 1.78 5.40 7.92
C VAL A 18 3.12 4.69 7.74
N ARG A 19 3.34 3.59 8.47
CA ARG A 19 4.44 2.66 8.20
C ARG A 19 3.94 1.59 7.25
N LEU A 20 4.59 1.42 6.11
CA LEU A 20 4.35 0.32 5.18
C LEU A 20 5.46 -0.72 5.34
N VAL A 21 5.14 -1.87 5.91
CA VAL A 21 6.09 -2.98 6.04
C VAL A 21 5.94 -3.91 4.85
N ILE A 22 7.01 -4.04 4.07
CA ILE A 22 7.11 -4.93 2.91
C ILE A 22 7.81 -6.21 3.35
N ASN A 23 7.29 -7.37 2.91
CA ASN A 23 7.88 -8.68 3.19
C ASN A 23 8.06 -8.94 4.69
N TYR A 24 7.03 -8.65 5.49
CA TYR A 24 7.08 -8.73 6.96
C TYR A 24 7.70 -10.05 7.48
N ALA A 25 7.33 -11.19 6.89
CA ALA A 25 7.80 -12.51 7.30
C ALA A 25 9.22 -12.87 6.83
N ASP A 26 9.79 -12.13 5.89
CA ASP A 26 11.14 -12.35 5.36
C ASP A 26 12.05 -11.21 5.81
N PHE A 27 12.73 -11.40 6.94
CA PHE A 27 13.61 -10.38 7.52
C PHE A 27 14.75 -9.93 6.59
N THR A 28 15.22 -10.82 5.71
CA THR A 28 16.32 -10.52 4.77
C THR A 28 15.85 -9.54 3.71
N HIS A 29 14.65 -9.75 3.19
CA HIS A 29 14.04 -8.93 2.14
C HIS A 29 12.99 -7.95 2.67
N ARG A 30 12.94 -7.73 3.99
CA ARG A 30 12.05 -6.77 4.63
C ARG A 30 12.51 -5.34 4.39
N ILE A 31 11.56 -4.48 4.03
CA ILE A 31 11.73 -3.03 3.97
C ILE A 31 10.57 -2.39 4.73
N ASP A 32 10.88 -1.37 5.53
CA ASP A 32 9.87 -0.58 6.20
C ASP A 32 9.94 0.84 5.62
N PHE A 33 8.83 1.31 5.04
CA PHE A 33 8.73 2.67 4.54
C PHE A 33 7.89 3.54 5.47
N TRP A 34 8.37 4.74 5.75
CA TRP A 34 7.55 5.81 6.31
C TRP A 34 6.87 6.57 5.19
N ILE A 35 5.55 6.64 5.25
CA ILE A 35 4.71 7.42 4.35
C ILE A 35 4.14 8.59 5.16
N THR A 36 4.51 9.81 4.77
CA THR A 36 3.98 11.01 5.41
C THR A 36 2.56 11.29 4.96
N ARG A 37 1.78 11.96 5.81
CA ARG A 37 0.47 12.50 5.43
C ARG A 37 0.55 13.29 4.12
N ALA A 38 1.48 14.24 4.03
CA ALA A 38 1.62 15.08 2.84
C ALA A 38 1.92 14.27 1.57
N PHE A 39 2.74 13.21 1.67
CA PHE A 39 3.02 12.33 0.55
C PHE A 39 1.77 11.54 0.15
N LEU A 40 1.09 10.91 1.11
CA LEU A 40 -0.10 10.11 0.84
C LEU A 40 -1.22 10.93 0.18
N LEU A 41 -1.41 12.17 0.63
CA LEU A 41 -2.40 13.08 0.05
C LEU A 41 -2.06 13.56 -1.35
N LYS A 42 -0.77 13.71 -1.68
CA LYS A 42 -0.32 14.01 -3.05
C LYS A 42 -0.46 12.81 -3.98
N LEU A 43 -0.31 11.60 -3.43
CA LEU A 43 -0.39 10.37 -4.19
C LEU A 43 -1.83 10.04 -4.61
N LEU A 44 -2.81 10.37 -3.76
CA LEU A 44 -4.22 10.01 -3.94
C LEU A 44 -4.80 10.42 -5.31
N PRO A 45 -4.70 11.69 -5.78
CA PRO A 45 -5.23 12.06 -7.10
C PRO A 45 -4.55 11.31 -8.26
N SER A 46 -3.23 11.10 -8.15
CA SER A 46 -2.46 10.39 -9.18
C SER A 46 -2.88 8.93 -9.28
N MET A 47 -3.20 8.31 -8.15
CA MET A 47 -3.70 6.93 -8.11
C MET A 47 -5.12 6.83 -8.65
N GLU A 48 -6.00 7.76 -8.27
CA GLU A 48 -7.37 7.80 -8.78
C GLU A 48 -7.38 7.91 -10.31
N GLU A 49 -6.67 8.90 -10.87
CA GLU A 49 -6.55 9.06 -12.33
C GLU A 49 -6.01 7.80 -13.02
N TYR A 50 -5.01 7.18 -12.40
CA TYR A 50 -4.39 5.97 -12.92
C TYR A 50 -5.35 4.77 -12.93
N PHE A 51 -6.16 4.60 -11.88
CA PHE A 51 -7.21 3.58 -11.85
C PHE A 51 -8.34 3.88 -12.84
N TYR A 52 -8.77 5.14 -12.97
CA TYR A 52 -9.76 5.50 -13.99
C TYR A 52 -9.29 5.19 -15.41
N SER A 53 -7.98 5.26 -15.66
CA SER A 53 -7.39 5.05 -16.99
C SER A 53 -7.14 3.58 -17.32
N HIS A 54 -6.92 2.73 -16.31
CA HIS A 54 -6.40 1.37 -16.51
C HIS A 54 -7.14 0.26 -15.77
N ALA A 55 -7.95 0.56 -14.76
CA ALA A 55 -8.77 -0.43 -14.06
C ALA A 55 -10.14 -0.58 -14.73
N THR A 56 -10.64 -1.81 -14.76
CA THR A 56 -12.01 -2.08 -15.18
C THR A 56 -12.97 -1.59 -14.09
N LEU A 57 -13.89 -0.69 -14.48
CA LEU A 57 -14.97 -0.14 -13.63
C LEU A 57 -15.76 -1.20 -12.84
N SER A 58 -15.76 -2.45 -13.30
CA SER A 58 -16.39 -3.59 -12.63
C SER A 58 -15.86 -3.83 -11.22
N LEU A 59 -14.56 -3.63 -10.96
CA LEU A 59 -13.96 -3.87 -9.64
C LEU A 59 -14.14 -2.72 -8.64
N LEU A 60 -14.34 -1.48 -9.11
CA LEU A 60 -14.68 -0.36 -8.22
C LEU A 60 -16.02 -0.61 -7.51
N ASN A 61 -16.94 -1.34 -8.16
CA ASN A 61 -18.26 -1.66 -7.63
C ASN A 61 -18.38 -3.06 -7.02
N SER A 62 -17.43 -3.98 -7.27
CA SER A 62 -17.58 -5.41 -6.94
C SER A 62 -16.62 -5.96 -5.90
N VAL A 63 -15.87 -5.14 -5.15
CA VAL A 63 -15.18 -5.66 -3.95
C VAL A 63 -16.20 -5.78 -2.82
N GLN A 64 -17.14 -6.72 -2.97
CA GLN A 64 -17.72 -7.37 -1.80
C GLN A 64 -16.55 -7.92 -1.00
N THR A 65 -16.53 -7.57 0.28
CA THR A 65 -15.64 -8.12 1.29
C THR A 65 -15.50 -9.63 1.04
N PRO A 66 -14.29 -10.19 0.84
CA PRO A 66 -14.15 -11.62 0.98
C PRO A 66 -14.56 -11.97 2.42
N LYS A 67 -15.77 -12.51 2.58
CA LYS A 67 -16.16 -13.29 3.75
C LYS A 67 -15.37 -14.59 3.72
N SER A 68 -14.07 -14.49 3.95
CA SER A 68 -13.23 -15.57 4.41
C SER A 68 -12.34 -14.98 5.49
N LYS A 69 -12.65 -15.35 6.74
CA LYS A 69 -11.73 -15.28 7.86
C LYS A 69 -10.54 -16.21 7.55
N GLU A 70 -9.65 -15.77 6.68
CA GLU A 70 -8.25 -16.12 6.76
C GLU A 70 -7.53 -14.80 6.95
N SER A 71 -7.62 -14.30 8.18
CA SER A 71 -6.58 -13.44 8.72
C SER A 71 -5.28 -14.21 8.50
N SER A 72 -4.50 -13.82 7.49
CA SER A 72 -3.06 -14.05 7.55
C SER A 72 -2.65 -13.44 8.89
N ALA A 73 -2.40 -14.31 9.87
CA ALA A 73 -2.16 -13.93 11.23
C ALA A 73 -0.85 -13.14 11.24
N THR A 74 -0.98 -11.82 11.04
CA THR A 74 0.10 -10.88 11.30
C THR A 74 0.23 -10.90 12.82
N ASP A 75 1.09 -11.77 13.32
CA ASP A 75 1.42 -11.82 14.74
C ASP A 75 2.05 -10.47 15.12
N GLY A 76 1.24 -9.61 15.76
CA GLY A 76 1.68 -8.28 16.19
C GLY A 76 2.89 -8.34 17.12
N GLY A 77 3.12 -9.48 17.80
CA GLY A 77 4.31 -9.72 18.61
C GLY A 77 5.58 -9.82 17.75
N THR A 78 5.55 -10.60 16.68
CA THR A 78 6.70 -10.77 15.78
C THR A 78 7.00 -9.50 14.96
N LEU A 79 6.00 -8.67 14.63
CA LEU A 79 6.19 -7.37 13.97
C LEU A 79 6.99 -6.38 14.84
N ALA A 80 6.78 -6.40 16.15
CA ALA A 80 7.45 -5.51 17.11
C ALA A 80 8.89 -5.95 17.43
N VAL A 81 9.18 -7.24 17.45
CA VAL A 81 10.52 -7.77 17.80
C VAL A 81 11.52 -7.67 16.63
N THR A 82 11.04 -7.48 15.40
CA THR A 82 11.86 -7.41 14.17
C THR A 82 11.87 -6.03 13.51
N GLN A 83 11.76 -4.95 14.30
CA GLN A 83 11.75 -3.59 13.76
C GLN A 83 13.09 -3.25 13.09
N LYS A 84 13.07 -3.20 11.75
CA LYS A 84 14.14 -2.58 10.95
C LYS A 84 13.97 -1.07 10.97
N GLU A 85 15.06 -0.32 10.83
CA GLU A 85 14.97 1.13 10.66
C GLU A 85 14.15 1.44 9.40
N ALA A 86 13.12 2.26 9.55
CA ALA A 86 12.20 2.59 8.47
C ALA A 86 12.73 3.78 7.67
N VAL A 87 12.70 3.65 6.35
CA VAL A 87 13.20 4.65 5.40
C VAL A 87 12.04 5.53 4.93
N LEU A 88 12.26 6.83 4.76
CA LEU A 88 11.23 7.70 4.19
C LEU A 88 10.95 7.30 2.73
N LEU A 89 9.67 7.14 2.39
CA LEU A 89 9.23 6.98 1.01
C LEU A 89 9.28 8.34 0.31
N GLU A 90 10.07 8.42 -0.75
CA GLU A 90 10.35 9.66 -1.49
C GLU A 90 9.66 9.69 -2.85
N ALA A 91 9.45 8.53 -3.48
CA ALA A 91 8.75 8.42 -4.77
C ALA A 91 8.02 7.09 -4.93
N VAL A 92 6.91 7.14 -5.67
CA VAL A 92 6.15 5.97 -6.15
C VAL A 92 5.91 6.16 -7.63
N ASP A 93 6.37 5.21 -8.44
CA ASP A 93 5.98 5.12 -9.86
C ASP A 93 5.02 3.95 -10.04
N MET A 94 3.98 4.17 -10.85
CA MET A 94 3.02 3.14 -11.24
C MET A 94 3.02 3.02 -12.76
N SER A 95 3.08 1.79 -13.28
CA SER A 95 2.99 1.53 -14.71
C SER A 95 2.17 0.29 -15.02
N TYR A 96 1.42 0.33 -16.14
CA TYR A 96 0.52 -0.74 -16.55
C TYR A 96 1.08 -1.43 -17.77
N VAL A 97 1.26 -2.74 -17.67
CA VAL A 97 1.89 -3.55 -18.69
C VAL A 97 0.80 -4.23 -19.51
N ALA A 98 0.36 -3.56 -20.59
CA ALA A 98 -0.81 -3.96 -21.37
C ALA A 98 -0.77 -5.40 -21.93
N HIS A 99 0.42 -5.97 -22.16
CA HIS A 99 0.56 -7.33 -22.69
C HIS A 99 0.39 -8.42 -21.62
N THR A 100 0.64 -8.12 -20.35
CA THR A 100 0.43 -9.04 -19.23
C THR A 100 -0.82 -8.70 -18.42
N GLY A 101 -1.35 -7.49 -18.57
CA GLY A 101 -2.43 -6.97 -17.73
C GLY A 101 -1.99 -6.67 -16.30
N MET A 102 -0.67 -6.60 -16.04
CA MET A 102 -0.12 -6.42 -14.70
C MET A 102 0.20 -4.95 -14.42
N PHE A 103 0.06 -4.57 -13.16
CA PHE A 103 0.49 -3.31 -12.59
C PHE A 103 1.85 -3.46 -11.95
N GLU A 104 2.75 -2.53 -12.24
CA GLU A 104 4.03 -2.41 -11.55
C GLU A 104 3.99 -1.21 -10.62
N ILE A 105 4.36 -1.42 -9.35
CA ILE A 105 4.57 -0.35 -8.38
C ILE A 105 6.05 -0.33 -7.98
N ARG A 106 6.73 0.78 -8.24
CA ARG A 106 8.10 1.01 -7.80
C ARG A 106 8.11 2.04 -6.69
N MET A 107 8.49 1.61 -5.49
CA MET A 107 8.60 2.45 -4.29
C MET A 107 10.07 2.74 -4.01
N ARG A 108 10.42 4.02 -3.86
CA ARG A 108 11.81 4.46 -3.62
C ARG A 108 11.92 5.34 -2.39
N GLY A 109 12.91 5.05 -1.56
CA GLY A 109 13.49 5.97 -0.60
C GLY A 109 14.98 6.21 -0.91
N LYS A 110 15.66 6.95 -0.04
CA LYS A 110 17.04 7.44 -0.25
C LYS A 110 18.02 6.44 -0.89
N GLU A 111 18.08 5.20 -0.36
CA GLU A 111 18.98 4.13 -0.84
C GLU A 111 18.27 2.78 -0.97
N THR A 112 16.94 2.79 -0.90
CA THR A 112 16.12 1.58 -0.85
C THR A 112 15.05 1.63 -1.91
N GLU A 113 14.90 0.53 -2.65
CA GLU A 113 13.92 0.40 -3.71
C GLU A 113 13.20 -0.95 -3.61
N ALA A 114 11.87 -0.89 -3.68
CA ALA A 114 10.99 -2.04 -3.76
C ALA A 114 10.16 -2.02 -5.04
N LEU A 115 10.01 -3.19 -5.67
CA LEU A 115 9.20 -3.40 -6.87
C LEU A 115 8.11 -4.43 -6.60
N ALA A 116 6.87 -4.08 -6.92
CA ALA A 116 5.73 -4.98 -6.90
C ALA A 116 5.21 -5.19 -8.32
N VAL A 117 4.84 -6.41 -8.67
CA VAL A 117 4.12 -6.73 -9.90
C VAL A 117 2.82 -7.40 -9.49
N LEU A 118 1.69 -6.73 -9.70
CA LEU A 118 0.39 -7.07 -9.13
C LEU A 118 -0.63 -7.16 -10.25
N ASP A 119 -1.58 -8.08 -10.13
CA ASP A 119 -2.81 -7.99 -10.92
C ASP A 119 -3.70 -6.85 -10.40
N GLU A 120 -4.79 -6.58 -11.10
CA GLU A 120 -5.73 -5.52 -10.74
C GLU A 120 -6.32 -5.68 -9.33
N GLN A 121 -6.66 -6.91 -8.92
CA GLN A 121 -7.26 -7.16 -7.61
C GLN A 121 -6.27 -6.90 -6.47
N LEU A 122 -5.04 -7.40 -6.62
CA LEU A 122 -3.96 -7.19 -5.66
C LEU A 122 -3.55 -5.73 -5.60
N MET A 123 -3.47 -5.05 -6.74
CA MET A 123 -3.22 -3.61 -6.78
C MET A 123 -4.26 -2.85 -5.96
N MET A 124 -5.56 -3.07 -6.24
CA MET A 124 -6.64 -2.43 -5.48
C MET A 124 -6.60 -2.77 -3.98
N ALA A 125 -6.29 -4.02 -3.61
CA ALA A 125 -6.17 -4.42 -2.22
C ALA A 125 -5.02 -3.70 -1.50
N VAL A 126 -3.85 -3.59 -2.14
CA VAL A 126 -2.68 -2.87 -1.60
C VAL A 126 -3.03 -1.40 -1.38
N VAL A 127 -3.62 -0.75 -2.38
CA VAL A 127 -4.00 0.66 -2.29
C VAL A 127 -5.01 0.90 -1.16
N LYS A 128 -6.09 0.10 -1.14
CA LYS A 128 -7.09 0.20 -0.07
C LYS A 128 -6.47 -0.02 1.30
N SER A 129 -5.55 -0.98 1.45
CA SER A 129 -4.89 -1.23 2.73
C SER A 129 -4.04 -0.05 3.21
N ILE A 130 -3.30 0.61 2.30
CA ILE A 130 -2.44 1.75 2.64
C ILE A 130 -3.30 2.94 3.07
N PHE A 131 -4.36 3.23 2.33
CA PHE A 131 -5.26 4.33 2.67
C PHE A 131 -6.02 4.02 3.95
N ALA A 132 -6.60 2.83 4.11
CA ALA A 132 -7.36 2.44 5.31
C ALA A 132 -6.53 2.48 6.60
N ALA A 133 -5.21 2.37 6.51
CA ALA A 133 -4.34 2.56 7.66
C ALA A 133 -4.30 4.02 8.15
N ALA A 134 -4.54 5.01 7.29
CA ALA A 134 -4.49 6.42 7.64
C ALA A 134 -5.73 6.88 8.45
N PRO A 135 -5.57 7.77 9.45
CA PRO A 135 -6.68 8.27 10.26
C PRO A 135 -7.46 9.37 9.52
N HIS A 136 -8.25 8.98 8.52
CA HIS A 136 -8.99 9.87 7.61
C HIS A 136 -9.77 11.00 8.30
N GLY A 137 -10.49 10.70 9.37
CA GLY A 137 -11.26 11.69 10.13
C GLY A 137 -10.38 12.75 10.79
N ALA A 138 -9.22 12.36 11.33
CA ALA A 138 -8.25 13.29 11.92
C ALA A 138 -7.49 14.08 10.84
N TRP A 139 -7.32 13.49 9.66
CA TRP A 139 -6.63 14.12 8.53
C TRP A 139 -7.57 14.97 7.65
N GLY A 140 -8.88 14.97 7.91
CA GLY A 140 -9.87 15.76 7.17
C GLY A 140 -10.02 15.34 5.71
N VAL A 141 -9.83 14.06 5.40
CA VAL A 141 -9.80 13.53 4.03
C VAL A 141 -10.81 12.40 3.91
N SER A 142 -11.63 12.40 2.85
CA SER A 142 -12.54 11.30 2.50
C SER A 142 -12.16 10.77 1.11
N PRO A 143 -11.32 9.72 1.01
CA PRO A 143 -10.95 9.15 -0.28
C PRO A 143 -12.16 8.47 -0.93
N HIS A 144 -12.51 8.82 -2.16
CA HIS A 144 -13.60 8.16 -2.89
C HIS A 144 -13.32 6.66 -3.12
N LEU A 145 -12.04 6.28 -3.16
CA LEU A 145 -11.59 4.89 -3.20
C LEU A 145 -12.04 4.03 -2.00
N LEU A 146 -12.45 4.66 -0.88
CA LEU A 146 -12.94 4.00 0.33
C LEU A 146 -14.46 4.06 0.49
N ASP A 147 -15.17 4.83 -0.35
CA ASP A 147 -16.61 5.05 -0.25
C ASP A 147 -17.45 3.84 -0.70
N SER A 148 -16.82 2.78 -1.21
CA SER A 148 -17.48 1.54 -1.65
C SER A 148 -17.88 0.61 -0.48
N GLN A 149 -18.46 1.15 0.59
CA GLN A 149 -19.05 0.38 1.70
C GLN A 149 -20.55 0.14 1.51
#